data_AF-A1ZIK9-F1
#
_entry.id   AF-A1ZIK9-F1
#
_cell.length_a   1.000
_cell.length_b   1.000
_cell.length_c   1.000
_cell.angle_alpha   90.00
_cell.angle_beta   90.00
_cell.angle_gamma   90.00
#
_symmetry.space_group_name_H-M   'P 1'
#
loop_
_entity.id
_entity.type
_entity.pdbx_description
1 polymer ?
#
loop_
_entity_poly.entity_id
_entity_poly.type
_entity_poly.pdbx_seq_one_letter_code
_entity_poly.pdbx_strand_id
1 'polypeptide(L)'
;MDQMWHYHILDTLAYHQDCEKVFGGYMHHYPYFGMRGSQDAQNLADVFEKTKDLYLELFDEEMVREDQNKCWHDCQNRCWQACSSK
;
A
#
# COMPACT_ATOMS: atom_id res chain seq x y z
N MET A 1 -2.47 2.01 6.00
CA MET A 1 -1.78 0.73 6.33
C MET A 1 -0.33 0.74 5.89
N ASP A 2 -0.03 0.66 4.58
CA ASP A 2 1.36 0.57 4.07
C ASP A 2 2.30 1.69 4.56
N GLN A 3 1.85 2.94 4.48
CA GLN A 3 2.63 4.09 4.94
C GLN A 3 2.95 4.06 6.45
N MET A 4 2.00 3.57 7.26
CA MET A 4 2.21 3.43 8.71
C MET A 4 3.30 2.42 8.98
N TRP A 5 3.25 1.25 8.32
CA TRP A 5 4.26 0.21 8.46
C TRP A 5 5.66 0.72 8.09
N HIS A 6 5.78 1.48 6.99
CA HIS A 6 7.05 2.08 6.56
C HIS A 6 7.65 3.03 7.59
N TYR A 7 6.83 3.77 8.33
CA TYR A 7 7.31 4.59 9.43
C TYR A 7 7.62 3.76 10.68
N HIS A 8 6.81 2.74 10.95
CA HIS A 8 6.97 1.90 12.13
C HIS A 8 8.30 1.14 12.11
N ILE A 9 8.73 0.61 10.96
CA ILE A 9 10.02 -0.09 10.86
C ILE A 9 11.24 0.81 11.14
N LEU A 10 11.09 2.14 11.04
CA LEU A 10 12.19 3.08 11.35
C LEU A 10 12.52 3.11 12.84
N ASP A 11 11.54 2.87 13.71
CA ASP A 11 11.78 2.57 15.13
C ASP A 11 11.96 1.06 15.30
N THR A 12 13.20 0.61 15.12
CA THR A 12 13.52 -0.82 15.07
C THR A 12 13.25 -1.54 16.40
N LEU A 13 13.28 -0.85 17.54
CA LEU A 13 12.99 -1.44 18.84
C LEU A 13 11.50 -1.69 19.01
N ALA A 14 10.67 -0.68 18.75
CA ALA A 14 9.22 -0.81 18.80
C ALA A 14 8.74 -1.85 17.77
N TYR A 15 9.24 -1.75 16.55
CA TYR A 15 8.94 -2.69 15.47
C TYR A 15 9.24 -4.15 15.85
N HIS A 16 10.40 -4.42 16.45
CA HIS A 16 10.76 -5.76 16.87
C HIS A 16 9.81 -6.29 17.96
N GLN A 17 9.54 -5.49 18.99
CA GLN A 17 8.67 -5.90 20.10
C GLN A 17 7.24 -6.14 19.63
N ASP A 18 6.71 -5.26 18.78
CA ASP A 18 5.35 -5.38 18.25
C ASP A 18 5.23 -6.57 17.28
N CYS A 19 6.26 -6.82 16.46
CA CYS A 19 6.28 -8.00 15.58
C CYS A 19 6.25 -9.31 16.36
N GLU A 20 7.07 -9.46 17.41
CA GLU A 20 7.06 -10.64 18.27
C GLU A 20 5.70 -10.82 18.96
N LYS A 21 5.10 -9.73 19.44
CA LYS A 21 3.83 -9.76 20.16
C LYS A 21 2.63 -10.11 19.27
N VAL A 22 2.60 -9.60 18.05
CA VAL A 22 1.44 -9.73 17.14
C VAL A 22 1.59 -10.92 16.19
N PHE A 23 2.80 -11.15 15.66
CA PHE A 23 3.04 -12.16 14.62
C PHE A 23 3.89 -13.35 15.10
N GLY A 24 4.49 -13.29 16.30
CA GLY A 24 5.43 -14.31 16.78
C GLY A 24 6.74 -14.36 15.99
N GLY A 25 7.08 -13.28 15.30
CA GLY A 25 8.24 -13.16 14.42
C GLY A 25 8.21 -11.90 13.57
N TYR A 26 9.25 -11.64 12.79
CA TYR A 26 9.34 -10.45 11.94
C TYR A 26 8.37 -10.45 10.76
N MET A 27 7.68 -9.33 10.57
CA MET A 27 6.91 -9.05 9.35
C MET A 27 7.82 -8.45 8.27
N HIS A 28 8.57 -9.28 7.56
CA HIS A 28 9.49 -8.79 6.53
C HIS A 28 8.80 -8.06 5.38
N HIS A 29 9.38 -6.92 4.98
CA HIS A 29 8.94 -6.20 3.79
C HIS A 29 9.70 -6.66 2.55
N TYR A 30 8.94 -6.94 1.51
CA TYR A 30 9.44 -7.35 0.21
C TYR A 30 9.05 -6.30 -0.85
N PRO A 31 9.93 -5.31 -1.12
CA PRO A 31 9.58 -4.12 -1.92
C PRO A 31 9.36 -4.42 -3.41
N TYR A 32 9.67 -5.63 -3.86
CA TYR A 32 9.60 -6.02 -5.27
C TYR A 32 8.31 -6.77 -5.62
N PHE A 33 7.38 -6.93 -4.67
CA PHE A 33 6.13 -7.63 -4.92
C PHE A 33 5.28 -6.88 -5.95
N GLY A 34 4.87 -7.58 -7.01
CA GLY A 34 4.16 -7.00 -8.15
C GLY A 34 5.05 -6.51 -9.28
N MET A 35 6.38 -6.56 -9.14
CA MET A 35 7.33 -6.05 -10.15
C MET A 35 7.90 -7.15 -11.05
N ARG A 36 7.68 -8.43 -10.76
CA ARG A 36 8.31 -9.57 -11.46
C ARG A 36 7.46 -10.11 -12.63
N GLY A 37 6.91 -9.21 -13.44
CA GLY A 37 6.10 -9.55 -14.61
C GLY A 37 4.59 -9.62 -14.32
N SER A 38 3.81 -9.97 -15.34
CA SER A 38 2.34 -9.88 -15.32
C SER A 38 1.69 -10.74 -14.23
N GLN A 39 2.21 -11.95 -13.99
CA GLN A 39 1.67 -12.81 -12.95
C GLN A 39 1.87 -12.23 -11.54
N ASP A 40 3.03 -11.65 -11.28
CA ASP A 40 3.33 -11.06 -9.98
C ASP A 40 2.47 -9.80 -9.75
N ALA A 41 2.28 -8.99 -10.79
CA ALA A 41 1.36 -7.85 -10.76
C ALA A 41 -0.09 -8.28 -10.48
N GLN A 42 -0.56 -9.38 -11.06
CA GLN A 42 -1.87 -9.94 -10.77
C GLN A 42 -1.96 -10.42 -9.32
N ASN A 43 -0.94 -11.13 -8.83
CA ASN A 43 -0.90 -11.57 -7.44
C ASN A 43 -1.02 -10.38 -6.46
N LEU A 44 -0.35 -9.26 -6.76
CA LEU A 44 -0.45 -8.03 -5.97
C LEU A 44 -1.88 -7.45 -5.99
N ALA A 45 -2.58 -7.49 -7.14
CA ALA A 45 -3.98 -7.06 -7.21
C ALA A 45 -4.89 -7.98 -6.39
N ASP A 46 -4.73 -9.30 -6.52
CA ASP A 46 -5.58 -10.29 -5.86
C ASP A 46 -5.45 -10.23 -4.33
N VAL A 47 -4.22 -10.12 -3.81
CA VAL A 47 -3.99 -9.99 -2.36
C VAL A 47 -4.45 -8.64 -1.81
N PHE A 48 -4.43 -7.57 -2.62
CA PHE A 48 -4.97 -6.28 -2.22
C PHE A 48 -6.50 -6.36 -2.06
N GLU A 49 -7.21 -6.97 -3.01
CA GLU A 49 -8.65 -7.20 -2.90
C GLU A 49 -9.00 -8.07 -1.69
N LYS A 50 -8.26 -9.17 -1.48
CA LYS A 50 -8.43 -9.99 -0.26
C LYS A 50 -8.21 -9.21 1.03
N THR A 51 -7.27 -8.26 1.04
CA THR A 51 -7.01 -7.41 2.21
C THR A 51 -8.21 -6.49 2.48
N LYS A 52 -8.86 -5.95 1.43
CA LYS A 52 -10.06 -5.13 1.57
C LYS A 52 -11.21 -5.94 2.17
N ASP A 53 -11.43 -7.16 1.68
CA ASP A 53 -12.48 -8.05 2.19
C ASP A 53 -12.29 -8.34 3.69
N LEU A 54 -11.06 -8.71 4.08
CA LEU A 54 -10.72 -8.95 5.49
C LEU A 54 -10.85 -7.70 6.35
N TYR A 55 -10.50 -6.53 5.82
CA TYR A 55 -10.64 -5.27 6.54
C TYR A 55 -12.11 -4.96 6.82
N LEU A 56 -12.97 -5.12 5.82
CA LEU A 56 -14.42 -4.95 5.97
C LEU A 56 -15.00 -5.92 7.00
N GLU A 57 -14.61 -7.20 6.94
CA GLU A 57 -15.09 -8.21 7.90
C GLU A 57 -14.68 -7.89 9.35
N LEU A 58 -13.46 -7.40 9.54
CA LEU A 58 -12.90 -7.17 10.89
C LEU A 58 -13.36 -5.86 11.52
N PHE A 59 -13.58 -4.83 10.72
CA PHE A 59 -13.83 -3.47 11.20
C PHE A 59 -15.20 -2.91 10.82
N ASP A 60 -15.96 -3.59 9.95
CA ASP A 60 -17.23 -3.11 9.39
C ASP A 60 -17.07 -1.75 8.65
N GLU A 61 -15.89 -1.52 8.09
CA GLU A 61 -15.51 -0.29 7.39
C GLU A 61 -14.90 -0.61 6.02
N GLU A 62 -15.22 0.16 4.98
CA GLU A 62 -14.60 -0.01 3.67
C GLU A 62 -13.16 0.55 3.65
N MET A 63 -12.22 -0.25 3.15
CA MET A 63 -10.85 0.20 2.92
C MET A 63 -10.78 1.05 1.64
N VAL A 64 -10.93 2.37 1.80
CA VAL A 64 -10.83 3.33 0.69
C VAL A 64 -9.36 3.65 0.42
N ARG A 65 -8.90 3.39 -0.81
CA ARG A 65 -7.62 3.94 -1.29
C ARG A 65 -7.89 5.35 -1.79
N GLU A 66 -7.30 6.35 -1.16
CA GLU A 66 -7.24 7.69 -1.76
C GLU A 66 -6.54 7.56 -3.11
N ASP A 67 -7.29 7.78 -4.18
CA ASP A 67 -6.76 8.04 -5.50
C ASP A 67 -5.96 9.34 -5.42
N GLN A 68 -4.66 9.23 -5.17
CA GLN A 68 -3.74 10.36 -5.20
C GLN A 68 -3.52 10.93 -6.62
N ASN A 69 -4.35 10.58 -7.61
CA ASN A 69 -4.34 11.10 -8.97
C ASN A 69 -5.71 11.55 -9.49
N LYS A 70 -6.66 11.91 -8.61
CA LYS A 70 -7.64 12.93 -9.03
C LYS A 70 -6.92 14.27 -9.04
N CYS A 71 -6.40 14.65 -10.21
CA CYS A 71 -5.93 16.01 -10.46
C CYS A 71 -7.03 16.98 -10.03
N TRP A 72 -6.89 17.53 -8.83
CA TRP A 72 -7.85 18.44 -8.22
C TRP A 72 -7.35 19.85 -8.51
N HIS A 73 -7.79 20.36 -9.66
CA HIS A 73 -7.60 21.73 -10.14
C HIS A 73 -6.23 22.15 -10.68
N ASP A 74 -6.35 22.78 -11.86
CA ASP A 74 -5.47 23.61 -12.68
C ASP A 74 -3.99 23.23 -12.83
N CYS A 75 -3.58 23.18 -14.09
CA CYS A 75 -2.39 22.59 -14.64
C CYS A 75 -1.13 23.43 -14.33
N GLN A 76 -0.79 23.61 -13.05
CA GLN A 76 0.45 24.24 -12.63
C GLN A 76 1.29 23.27 -11.78
N ASN A 77 2.27 22.67 -12.45
CA ASN A 77 3.49 22.06 -11.87
C ASN A 77 3.37 20.71 -11.15
N ARG A 78 2.89 19.67 -11.87
CA ARG A 78 3.54 18.34 -12.00
C ARG A 78 2.54 17.28 -12.47
N CYS A 79 2.31 17.20 -13.78
CA CYS A 79 1.71 16.01 -14.40
C CYS A 79 2.42 15.77 -15.74
N TRP A 80 3.44 14.92 -15.74
CA TRP A 80 4.28 14.63 -16.91
C TRP A 80 3.54 13.86 -18.03
N GLN A 81 2.32 13.37 -17.81
CA GLN A 81 1.57 12.59 -18.80
C GLN A 81 0.19 13.18 -19.21
N ALA A 82 -0.20 14.36 -18.72
CA ALA A 82 -1.56 14.89 -18.96
C ALA A 82 -1.66 15.98 -20.04
N CYS A 83 -0.55 16.40 -20.65
CA CYS A 83 -0.60 17.34 -21.78
C CYS A 83 -0.27 16.61 -23.08
N SER A 84 -1.25 15.92 -23.66
CA SER A 84 -1.17 15.63 -25.10
C SER A 84 -1.34 16.97 -25.83
N SER A 85 -0.24 17.57 -26.26
CA SER A 85 -0.30 18.70 -27.19
C SER A 85 -0.95 18.20 -28.48
N LYS A 86 -2.14 18.72 -28.78
CA LYS A 86 -2.63 18.77 -30.17
C LYS A 86 -1.72 19.65 -31.01
#